data_AF-A0A3D3EYV1-F1
#
_entry.id   AF-A0A3D3EYV1-F1
#
_cell.length_a   1.000
_cell.length_b   1.000
_cell.length_c   1.000
_cell.angle_alpha   90.00
_cell.angle_beta   90.00
_cell.angle_gamma   90.00
#
_symmetry.space_group_name_H-M   'P 1'
#
loop_
_entity.id
_entity.type
_entity.pdbx_description
1 polymer ?
#
loop_
_entity_poly.entity_id
_entity_poly.type
_entity_poly.pdbx_seq_one_letter_code
_entity_poly.pdbx_strand_id
1 'polypeptide(L)' 'MQAPSIAINEPSEIYPFLQEDTQIVAIDEAQFFDESIVGICNDLADQGYRVIVAGLDQV' A
#
# COMPACT_ATOMS: atom_id res chain seq x y z
N MET A 1 14.28 10.33 -5.49
CA MET A 1 13.79 9.63 -6.70
C MET A 1 12.29 9.49 -6.49
N GLN A 2 11.46 10.29 -7.16
CA GLN A 2 10.02 10.07 -7.15
C GLN A 2 9.73 9.04 -8.25
N ALA A 3 9.33 7.84 -7.87
CA ALA A 3 8.66 6.94 -8.80
C ALA A 3 7.22 7.45 -8.99
N PRO A 4 6.63 7.31 -10.19
CA PRO A 4 5.22 7.64 -10.37
C PRO A 4 4.35 6.80 -9.41
N SER A 5 3.45 7.45 -8.69
CA SER A 5 2.45 6.79 -7.82
C SER A 5 1.09 6.71 -8.53
N ILE A 6 0.31 5.70 -8.16
CA ILE A 6 -1.08 5.56 -8.57
C ILE A 6 -1.93 6.04 -7.40
N ALA A 7 -2.72 7.09 -7.62
CA ALA A 7 -3.66 7.57 -6.60
C ALA A 7 -4.88 6.65 -6.55
N ILE A 8 -5.23 6.23 -5.34
CA ILE A 8 -6.39 5.38 -5.04
C ILE A 8 -7.20 6.03 -3.93
N ASN A 9 -8.50 5.76 -3.86
CA ASN A 9 -9.38 6.30 -2.81
C ASN A 9 -9.54 5.33 -1.64
N GLU A 10 -9.56 4.03 -1.93
CA GLU A 10 -9.81 2.96 -0.96
C GLU A 10 -8.64 1.97 -0.97
N PRO A 11 -8.18 1.46 0.20
CA PRO A 11 -7.07 0.51 0.26
C PRO A 11 -7.24 -0.74 -0.62
N SER A 12 -8.47 -1.21 -0.80
CA SER A 12 -8.78 -2.38 -1.64
C SER A 12 -8.50 -2.17 -3.13
N GLU A 13 -8.36 -0.93 -3.60
CA GLU A 13 -8.01 -0.62 -4.99
C GLU A 13 -6.56 -0.98 -5.33
N ILE A 14 -5.73 -1.41 -4.37
CA ILE A 14 -4.35 -1.84 -4.62
C ILE A 14 -4.31 -3.10 -5.51
N TYR A 15 -5.19 -4.09 -5.28
CA TYR A 15 -5.07 -5.41 -5.92
C TYR A 15 -5.10 -5.40 -7.45
N PRO A 16 -5.99 -4.65 -8.13
CA PRO A 16 -6.02 -4.60 -9.58
C PRO A 16 -4.75 -4.02 -10.23
N PHE A 17 -3.91 -3.31 -9.47
CA PHE A 17 -2.65 -2.76 -9.97
C PHE A 17 -1.45 -3.69 -9.77
N LEU A 18 -1.62 -4.81 -9.07
CA LEU A 18 -0.58 -5.82 -8.88
C LEU A 18 -0.32 -6.55 -10.20
N GLN A 19 0.94 -6.59 -10.61
CA GLN A 19 1.41 -7.36 -11.77
C GLN A 19 2.10 -8.63 -11.30
N GLU A 20 2.22 -9.64 -12.18
CA GLU A 20 2.82 -10.94 -11.84
C GLU A 20 4.25 -10.83 -11.29
N ASP A 21 5.01 -9.81 -11.71
CA ASP A 21 6.38 -9.56 -11.29
C ASP A 21 6.50 -8.50 -10.17
N THR A 22 5.38 -8.06 -9.60
CA THR A 22 5.40 -7.12 -8.47
C THR A 22 5.98 -7.81 -7.23
N GLN A 23 7.03 -7.24 -6.67
CA GLN A 23 7.69 -7.77 -5.45
C GLN A 23 7.57 -6.83 -4.25
N ILE A 24 7.36 -5.54 -4.51
CA ILE A 24 7.34 -4.48 -3.51
C ILE A 24 6.08 -3.65 -3.73
N VAL A 25 5.33 -3.41 -2.66
CA VAL A 25 4.21 -2.47 -2.64
C VAL A 25 4.59 -1.33 -1.70
N ALA A 26 4.74 -0.12 -2.24
CA ALA A 26 5.03 1.08 -1.47
C ALA A 26 3.77 1.94 -1.35
N ILE A 27 3.38 2.25 -0.12
CA ILE A 27 2.21 3.04 0.22
C ILE A 27 2.70 4.31 0.90
N ASP A 28 2.37 5.45 0.32
CA ASP A 28 2.70 6.77 0.87
C ASP A 28 1.45 7.42 1.45
N GLU A 29 1.64 8.31 2.42
CA GLU A 29 0.55 9.05 3.09
C GLU A 29 -0.56 8.15 3.67
N ALA A 30 -0.20 6.99 4.24
CA ALA A 30 -1.15 5.98 4.69
C ALA A 30 -2.12 6.45 5.78
N GLN A 31 -1.81 7.54 6.50
CA GLN A 31 -2.67 8.12 7.51
C GLN A 31 -4.00 8.68 6.97
N PHE A 32 -4.14 8.83 5.65
CA PHE A 32 -5.42 9.24 5.04
C PHE A 32 -6.40 8.09 4.80
N PHE A 33 -5.93 6.84 4.86
CA PHE A 33 -6.81 5.67 4.77
C PHE A 33 -7.41 5.31 6.12
N ASP A 34 -8.50 4.55 6.09
CA ASP A 34 -9.10 3.98 7.30
C ASP A 34 -8.32 2.75 7.81
N GLU A 35 -8.78 2.15 8.90
CA GLU A 35 -8.12 0.99 9.54
C GLU A 35 -8.00 -0.24 8.62
N SER A 36 -8.77 -0.32 7.52
CA SER A 36 -8.70 -1.44 6.59
C SER A 36 -7.32 -1.56 5.92
N ILE A 37 -6.57 -0.46 5.82
CA ILE A 37 -5.20 -0.45 5.27
C ILE A 37 -4.28 -1.43 5.99
N VAL A 38 -4.47 -1.65 7.30
CA VAL A 38 -3.68 -2.59 8.09
C VAL A 38 -3.93 -4.03 7.63
N GLY A 39 -5.20 -4.38 7.40
CA GLY A 39 -5.58 -5.69 6.89
C GLY A 39 -5.00 -5.96 5.51
N ILE A 40 -5.07 -4.96 4.62
CA ILE A 40 -4.49 -5.03 3.27
C ILE A 40 -2.97 -5.21 3.31
N CYS A 41 -2.27 -4.45 4.16
CA CYS A 41 -0.82 -4.58 4.31
C CYS A 41 -0.42 -5.99 4.79
N ASN A 42 -1.15 -6.54 5.75
CA ASN A 42 -0.89 -7.89 6.26
C ASN A 42 -1.16 -8.96 5.19
N ASP A 43 -2.28 -8.87 4.48
CA ASP A 43 -2.62 -9.81 3.41
C ASP A 43 -1.57 -9.80 2.29
N LEU A 44 -1.11 -8.62 1.87
CA LEU A 44 -0.02 -8.50 0.89
C LEU A 44 1.29 -9.10 1.43
N ALA A 45 1.63 -8.87 2.70
CA ALA A 45 2.82 -9.45 3.31
C ALA A 45 2.75 -10.98 3.39
N ASP A 46 1.58 -11.53 3.74
CA ASP A 46 1.32 -12.97 3.81
C ASP A 46 1.39 -13.64 2.42
N GLN A 47 1.04 -12.90 1.36
CA GLN A 47 1.21 -13.33 -0.03
C GLN A 47 2.67 -13.23 -0.54
N GLY A 48 3.60 -12.73 0.30
CA GLY A 48 5.02 -12.65 0.00
C GLY A 48 5.49 -11.32 -0.60
N TYR A 49 4.62 -10.32 -0.68
CA TYR A 49 5.02 -8.97 -1.08
C TYR A 49 5.80 -8.28 0.04
N ARG A 50 6.83 -7.52 -0.32
CA ARG A 50 7.45 -6.59 0.62
C ARG A 50 6.63 -5.29 0.67
N VAL A 51 5.93 -5.08 1.77
CA VAL A 51 5.13 -3.86 1.97
C VAL A 51 5.97 -2.80 2.69
N ILE A 52 6.03 -1.59 2.11
CA ILE A 52 6.69 -0.42 2.69
C ILE A 52 5.63 0.66 2.87
N VAL A 53 5.36 1.05 4.11
CA VAL A 53 4.33 2.04 4.43
C VAL A 53 5.01 3.28 4.98
N ALA A 54 4.67 4.44 4.41
CA ALA A 54 5.00 5.76 4.92
C ALA A 54 3.72 6.48 5.32
N GLY A 55 3.82 7.25 6.40
CA GLY A 55 2.73 8.08 6.87
C GLY A 55 3.14 8.87 8.11
N LEU A 56 2.33 9.85 8.47
CA LEU A 56 2.51 10.66 9.66
C LEU A 56 2.01 9.89 10.90
N ASP A 57 2.75 9.99 12.01
CA ASP A 57 2.43 9.32 13.27
C ASP A 57 1.57 10.18 14.20
N GLN A 58 1.77 11.50 14.18
CA GLN A 58 0.97 12.50 14.88
C GLN A 58 0.94 13.79 14.05
N VAL A 59 -0.25 14.39 13.90
CA VAL A 59 -0.44 15.72 13.30
C VAL A 59 -0.27 16.84 14.31
#